data_AF-A0A1R1YVN6-F1
#
_entry.id   AF-A0A1R1YVN6-F1
#
_cell.length_a   1.000
_cell.length_b   1.000
_cell.length_c   1.000
_cell.angle_alpha   90.00
_cell.angle_beta   90.00
_cell.angle_gamma   90.00
#
_symmetry.space_group_name_H-M   'P 1'
#
loop_
_entity.id
_entity.type
_entity.pdbx_description
1 polymer ?
#
loop_
_entity_poly.entity_id
_entity_poly.type
_entity_poly.pdbx_seq_one_letter_code
_entity_poly.pdbx_strand_id
1 'polypeptide(L)'
;MRISDPQWLVGALALAGCSGGEADRQAAAQNGPVAEQKPGLAIHCALAGAEAFAHDCTVEQSGMGDAVILTVRHPDGGFRRLQVTRDGHGVAVADGAQPASVSLAGERQIEVAVGGDRYRLPATVGTP
;
A
#
# COMPACT_ATOMS: atom_id res chain seq x y z
N MET A 1 67.24 -17.93 -11.51
CA MET A 1 68.15 -17.31 -10.51
C MET A 1 67.74 -15.86 -10.40
N ARG A 2 67.19 -15.32 -9.31
CA ARG A 2 67.39 -15.55 -7.87
C ARG A 2 66.02 -15.43 -7.15
N ILE A 3 65.59 -16.43 -6.37
CA ILE A 3 65.92 -16.67 -4.94
C ILE A 3 65.30 -15.54 -4.11
N SER A 4 64.07 -15.73 -3.63
CA SER A 4 63.73 -16.26 -2.28
C SER A 4 63.57 -15.12 -1.28
N ASP A 5 62.33 -14.94 -0.79
CA ASP A 5 61.88 -15.21 0.60
C ASP A 5 62.82 -14.83 1.76
N PRO A 6 62.37 -14.69 3.04
CA PRO A 6 61.00 -14.59 3.57
C PRO A 6 60.93 -13.68 4.87
N GLN A 7 59.79 -13.69 5.60
CA GLN A 7 59.65 -13.49 7.08
C GLN A 7 60.01 -12.09 7.63
N TRP A 8 59.16 -11.38 8.38
CA TRP A 8 58.83 -11.56 9.80
C TRP A 8 57.79 -10.46 10.09
N LEU A 9 56.60 -10.70 10.63
CA LEU A 9 56.29 -10.77 12.07
C LEU A 9 54.81 -11.18 12.14
N VAL A 10 54.47 -12.40 12.58
CA VAL A 10 54.10 -12.73 13.96
C VAL A 10 53.26 -11.64 14.65
N GLY A 11 51.99 -11.97 14.89
CA GLY A 11 51.07 -11.19 15.69
C GLY A 11 49.76 -11.94 15.93
N ALA A 12 49.84 -13.14 16.50
CA ALA A 12 48.67 -13.82 17.06
C ALA A 12 48.28 -13.13 18.37
N LEU A 13 47.24 -12.29 18.34
CA LEU A 13 46.49 -11.90 19.53
C LEU A 13 45.12 -12.58 19.47
N ALA A 14 45.01 -13.70 20.17
CA ALA A 14 43.74 -14.22 20.62
C ALA A 14 43.31 -13.42 21.85
N LEU A 15 42.33 -12.53 21.68
CA LEU A 15 41.55 -11.97 22.78
C LEU A 15 40.09 -12.36 22.54
N ALA A 16 39.61 -13.23 23.43
CA ALA A 16 38.20 -13.43 23.64
C ALA A 16 37.56 -12.09 24.00
N GLY A 17 36.69 -11.61 23.12
CA GLY A 17 35.83 -10.46 23.33
C GLY A 17 34.51 -10.73 22.63
N CYS A 18 33.52 -11.24 23.36
CA CYS A 18 32.13 -11.18 22.94
C CYS A 18 31.71 -9.71 22.99
N SER A 19 31.80 -9.00 21.86
CA SER A 19 31.10 -7.73 21.65
C SER A 19 30.18 -7.91 20.45
N GLY A 20 28.95 -8.36 20.72
CA GLY A 20 27.87 -8.21 19.77
C GLY A 20 27.57 -6.73 19.57
N GLY A 21 27.41 -6.30 18.33
CA GLY A 21 27.05 -4.92 18.02
C GLY A 21 27.19 -4.60 16.53
N GLU A 22 26.04 -4.49 15.86
CA GLU A 22 25.75 -3.53 14.76
C GLU A 22 26.58 -3.65 13.46
N ALA A 23 26.04 -3.86 12.25
CA ALA A 23 24.75 -3.48 11.72
C ALA A 23 24.43 -4.30 10.46
N ASP A 24 24.19 -5.59 10.63
CA ASP A 24 23.45 -6.41 9.66
C ASP A 24 21.98 -6.44 10.11
N ARG A 25 21.27 -5.30 10.00
CA ARG A 25 19.84 -5.22 10.37
C ARG A 25 19.08 -3.96 9.92
N GLN A 26 19.33 -3.42 8.74
CA GLN A 26 18.39 -2.48 8.08
C GLN A 26 17.67 -3.15 6.91
N ALA A 27 17.02 -4.27 7.22
CA ALA A 27 15.90 -4.80 6.46
C ALA A 27 14.81 -5.23 7.47
N ALA A 28 14.48 -4.34 8.40
CA ALA A 28 13.27 -4.47 9.21
C ALA A 28 12.17 -3.69 8.49
N ALA A 29 11.28 -4.45 7.86
CA ALA A 29 9.99 -3.97 7.40
C ALA A 29 9.37 -3.05 8.45
N GLN A 30 9.00 -1.85 8.02
CA GLN A 30 8.25 -0.90 8.83
C GLN A 30 6.81 -1.41 8.98
N ASN A 31 6.62 -2.47 9.76
CA ASN A 31 5.32 -2.80 10.32
C ASN A 31 5.14 -1.89 11.54
N GLY A 32 4.80 -0.63 11.27
CA GLY A 32 4.23 0.25 12.28
C GLY A 32 3.01 -0.41 12.92
N PRO A 33 2.59 0.04 14.12
CA PRO A 33 1.43 -0.54 14.79
C PRO A 33 0.26 -0.61 13.81
N VAL A 34 -0.27 -1.82 13.59
CA VAL A 34 -1.49 -2.02 12.82
C VAL A 34 -2.56 -1.28 13.60
N ALA A 35 -2.86 -0.05 13.19
CA ALA A 35 -3.98 0.70 13.73
C ALA A 35 -5.20 -0.21 13.65
N GLU A 36 -5.94 -0.34 14.75
CA GLU A 36 -7.18 -1.11 14.81
C GLU A 36 -8.05 -0.72 13.61
N GLN A 37 -8.10 -1.61 12.62
CA GLN A 37 -8.82 -1.40 11.37
C GLN A 37 -10.30 -1.48 11.73
N LYS A 38 -10.97 -0.33 11.83
CA LYS A 38 -12.43 -0.32 11.81
C LYS A 38 -12.87 -1.07 10.56
N PRO A 39 -13.84 -2.01 10.66
CA PRO A 39 -14.30 -2.73 9.50
C PRO A 39 -14.76 -1.71 8.45
N GLY A 40 -14.10 -1.72 7.28
CA GLY A 40 -14.45 -0.86 6.17
C GLY A 40 -15.89 -1.10 5.69
N LEU A 41 -16.47 -0.14 5.00
CA LEU A 41 -17.78 -0.29 4.39
C LEU A 41 -17.70 -1.33 3.26
N ALA A 42 -18.56 -2.35 3.29
CA ALA A 42 -18.66 -3.30 2.19
C ALA A 42 -19.22 -2.61 0.93
N ILE A 43 -18.61 -2.90 -0.23
CA ILE A 43 -18.96 -2.29 -1.51
C ILE A 43 -18.99 -3.35 -2.61
N HIS A 44 -19.66 -3.01 -3.70
CA HIS A 44 -19.59 -3.81 -4.92
C HIS A 44 -18.27 -3.57 -5.66
N CYS A 45 -17.64 -4.65 -6.12
CA CYS A 45 -16.45 -4.58 -6.97
C CYS A 45 -16.42 -5.68 -8.02
N ALA A 46 -15.76 -5.40 -9.14
CA ALA A 46 -15.42 -6.36 -10.18
C ALA A 46 -13.91 -6.26 -10.43
N LEU A 47 -13.17 -7.31 -10.08
CA LEU A 47 -11.70 -7.29 -10.06
C LEU A 47 -11.12 -7.97 -11.30
N ALA A 48 -9.93 -7.53 -11.72
CA ALA A 48 -9.15 -8.14 -12.81
C ALA A 48 -9.95 -8.37 -14.12
N GLY A 49 -10.84 -7.43 -14.46
CA GLY A 49 -11.67 -7.51 -15.66
C GLY A 49 -12.93 -8.36 -15.55
N ALA A 50 -13.30 -8.80 -14.33
CA ALA A 50 -14.55 -9.51 -14.12
C ALA A 50 -15.76 -8.72 -14.63
N GLU A 51 -16.70 -9.42 -15.28
CA GLU A 51 -17.93 -8.80 -15.78
C GLU A 51 -18.91 -8.48 -14.65
N ALA A 52 -19.06 -9.43 -13.71
CA ALA A 52 -19.99 -9.35 -12.59
C ALA A 52 -19.38 -8.62 -11.39
N PHE A 53 -20.22 -7.86 -10.69
CA PHE A 53 -19.86 -7.25 -9.41
C PHE A 53 -20.20 -8.19 -8.25
N ALA A 54 -19.23 -8.44 -7.37
CA ALA A 54 -19.41 -9.09 -6.07
C ALA A 54 -19.47 -8.04 -4.95
N HIS A 55 -20.09 -8.35 -3.81
CA HIS A 55 -20.21 -7.45 -2.64
C HIS A 55 -19.32 -7.93 -1.48
N ASP A 56 -18.03 -8.00 -1.75
CA ASP A 56 -17.01 -8.59 -0.88
C ASP A 56 -15.74 -7.72 -0.74
N CYS A 57 -15.62 -6.65 -1.51
CA CYS A 57 -14.64 -5.60 -1.25
C CYS A 57 -15.07 -4.72 -0.06
N THR A 58 -14.10 -4.17 0.65
CA THR A 58 -14.35 -3.18 1.71
C THR A 58 -13.60 -1.89 1.44
N VAL A 59 -14.16 -0.76 1.85
CA VAL A 59 -13.53 0.56 1.71
C VAL A 59 -13.40 1.27 3.06
N GLU A 60 -12.20 1.74 3.35
CA GLU A 60 -11.87 2.56 4.51
C GLU A 60 -11.50 3.95 4.03
N GLN A 61 -12.04 4.98 4.68
CA GLN A 61 -11.64 6.37 4.44
C GLN A 61 -10.61 6.79 5.48
N SER A 62 -9.55 7.44 5.03
CA SER A 62 -8.54 8.10 5.84
C SER A 62 -8.30 9.50 5.26
N GLY A 63 -7.88 10.46 6.09
CA GLY A 63 -7.63 11.80 5.61
C GLY A 63 -6.82 12.63 6.60
N MET A 64 -5.98 13.51 6.06
CA MET A 64 -5.30 14.59 6.77
C MET A 64 -5.41 15.84 5.90
N GLY A 65 -6.01 16.91 6.42
CA GLY A 65 -6.17 18.18 5.69
C GLY A 65 -7.14 18.07 4.51
N ASP A 66 -6.70 18.46 3.32
CA ASP A 66 -7.56 18.62 2.14
C ASP A 66 -7.62 17.38 1.22
N ALA A 67 -6.87 16.33 1.52
CA ALA A 67 -6.85 15.09 0.74
C ALA A 67 -7.55 13.95 1.49
N VAL A 68 -8.58 13.40 0.85
CA VAL A 68 -9.29 12.20 1.32
C VAL A 68 -8.73 10.99 0.58
N ILE A 69 -8.25 9.99 1.32
CA ILE A 69 -7.73 8.73 0.79
C ILE A 69 -8.69 7.60 1.15
N LEU A 70 -9.22 6.94 0.12
CA LEU A 70 -9.97 5.70 0.24
C LEU A 70 -9.03 4.51 0.03
N THR A 71 -8.99 3.59 1.00
CA THR A 71 -8.33 2.30 0.85
C THR A 71 -9.38 1.24 0.59
N VAL A 72 -9.40 0.69 -0.62
CA VAL A 72 -10.24 -0.44 -1.00
C VAL A 72 -9.46 -1.73 -0.78
N ARG A 73 -10.00 -2.66 0.00
CA ARG A 73 -9.44 -3.99 0.22
C ARG A 73 -10.22 -5.03 -0.59
N HIS A 74 -9.47 -5.91 -1.23
CA HIS A 74 -9.99 -7.00 -2.05
C HIS A 74 -10.08 -8.29 -1.23
N PRO A 75 -10.98 -9.23 -1.60
CA PRO A 75 -11.09 -10.54 -0.93
C PRO A 75 -9.85 -11.43 -1.11
N ASP A 76 -9.00 -11.15 -2.10
CA ASP A 76 -7.74 -11.86 -2.35
C ASP A 76 -6.54 -11.35 -1.50
N GLY A 77 -6.78 -10.35 -0.64
CA GLY A 77 -5.76 -9.70 0.18
C GLY A 77 -5.07 -8.51 -0.50
N GLY A 78 -5.38 -8.23 -1.77
CA GLY A 78 -4.97 -7.02 -2.47
C GLY A 78 -5.63 -5.76 -1.91
N PHE A 79 -5.06 -4.60 -2.24
CA PHE A 79 -5.70 -3.32 -1.92
C PHE A 79 -5.35 -2.25 -2.95
N ARG A 80 -6.20 -1.23 -3.02
CA ARG A 80 -5.98 -0.01 -3.83
C ARG A 80 -6.22 1.25 -3.00
N ARG A 81 -5.41 2.27 -3.23
CA ARG A 81 -5.57 3.61 -2.64
C ARG A 81 -6.06 4.59 -3.69
N LEU A 82 -7.20 5.20 -3.41
CA LEU A 82 -7.85 6.18 -4.26
C LEU A 82 -7.85 7.52 -3.52
N GLN A 83 -7.37 8.58 -4.13
CA GLN A 83 -7.48 9.94 -3.62
C GLN A 83 -8.73 10.61 -4.19
N VAL A 84 -9.61 11.09 -3.32
CA VAL A 84 -10.79 11.85 -3.72
C VAL A 84 -10.42 13.33 -3.75
N THR A 85 -10.67 13.99 -4.87
CA THR A 85 -10.51 15.45 -4.99
C THR A 85 -11.82 16.15 -4.57
N ARG A 86 -11.69 17.33 -3.94
CA ARG A 86 -12.80 18.06 -3.30
C ARG A 86 -13.89 18.57 -4.24
N ASP A 87 -13.67 18.50 -5.55
CA ASP A 87 -14.62 18.88 -6.59
C ASP A 87 -15.77 17.87 -6.75
N GLY A 88 -15.78 16.75 -6.01
CA GLY A 88 -16.91 15.80 -5.97
C GLY A 88 -17.13 15.04 -7.29
N HIS A 89 -16.27 15.28 -8.27
CA HIS A 89 -16.29 14.70 -9.61
C HIS A 89 -14.96 14.02 -9.97
N GLY A 90 -13.95 14.09 -9.11
CA GLY A 90 -12.63 13.48 -9.34
C GLY A 90 -12.29 12.46 -8.26
N VAL A 91 -12.06 11.22 -8.68
CA VAL A 91 -11.25 10.26 -7.94
C VAL A 91 -9.98 10.09 -8.75
N ALA A 92 -8.84 10.48 -8.18
CA ALA A 92 -7.52 10.27 -8.74
C ALA A 92 -6.82 9.14 -7.97
N VAL A 93 -5.99 8.32 -8.61
CA VAL A 93 -5.19 7.33 -7.86
C VAL A 93 -4.07 8.06 -7.11
N ALA A 94 -3.99 7.87 -5.79
CA ALA A 94 -3.04 8.57 -4.92
C ALA A 94 -1.56 8.31 -5.32
N ASP A 95 -1.32 7.15 -5.95
CA ASP A 95 0.02 6.65 -6.29
C ASP A 95 0.38 6.82 -7.78
N GLY A 96 -0.51 7.43 -8.60
CA GLY A 96 -0.22 7.84 -9.99
C GLY A 96 0.08 6.74 -11.02
N ALA A 97 0.01 5.45 -10.66
CA ALA A 97 0.43 4.36 -11.56
C ALA A 97 -0.54 4.11 -12.74
N GLN A 98 -1.84 4.32 -12.53
CA GLN A 98 -2.88 4.23 -13.58
C GLN A 98 -3.97 5.28 -13.29
N PRO A 99 -4.47 6.00 -14.31
CA PRO A 99 -5.55 6.96 -14.09
C PRO A 99 -6.84 6.24 -13.69
N ALA A 100 -7.54 6.76 -12.69
CA ALA A 100 -8.89 6.34 -12.36
C ALA A 100 -9.88 7.06 -13.29
N SER A 101 -10.86 6.33 -13.83
CA SER A 101 -12.00 6.93 -14.51
C SER A 101 -13.24 6.82 -13.62
N VAL A 102 -13.97 7.93 -13.47
CA VAL A 102 -15.18 7.99 -12.65
C VAL A 102 -16.40 8.19 -13.53
N SER A 103 -17.44 7.40 -13.31
CA SER A 103 -18.74 7.54 -13.95
C SER A 103 -19.87 7.44 -12.92
N LEU A 104 -21.06 7.94 -13.27
CA LEU A 104 -22.26 7.77 -12.44
C LEU A 104 -22.81 6.36 -12.64
N ALA A 105 -23.03 5.64 -11.54
CA ALA A 105 -23.62 4.30 -11.53
C ALA A 105 -25.04 4.27 -10.94
N GLY A 106 -25.56 5.42 -10.53
CA GLY A 106 -26.89 5.61 -9.96
C GLY A 106 -27.02 6.96 -9.26
N GLU A 107 -28.15 7.21 -8.60
CA GLU A 107 -28.43 8.52 -7.98
C GLU A 107 -27.46 8.91 -6.86
N ARG A 108 -26.87 7.93 -6.16
CA ARG A 108 -25.93 8.15 -5.04
C ARG A 108 -24.68 7.27 -5.11
N GLN A 109 -24.33 6.81 -6.30
CA GLN A 109 -23.23 5.87 -6.50
C GLN A 109 -22.39 6.27 -7.71
N ILE A 110 -21.07 6.24 -7.52
CA ILE A 110 -20.10 6.38 -8.60
C ILE A 110 -19.48 5.01 -8.88
N GLU A 111 -19.17 4.75 -10.13
CA GLU A 111 -18.26 3.69 -10.52
C GLU A 111 -16.87 4.29 -10.76
N VAL A 112 -15.87 3.71 -10.10
CA VAL A 112 -14.46 4.07 -10.27
C VAL A 112 -13.77 2.89 -10.91
N ALA A 113 -13.24 3.08 -12.12
CA ALA A 113 -12.45 2.06 -12.80
C ALA A 113 -10.96 2.42 -12.75
N VAL A 114 -10.12 1.44 -12.42
CA VAL A 114 -8.66 1.56 -12.38
C VAL A 114 -8.06 0.30 -13.01
N GLY A 115 -7.47 0.44 -14.19
CA GLY A 115 -7.01 -0.72 -14.97
C GLY A 115 -8.19 -1.66 -15.29
N GLY A 116 -8.09 -2.93 -14.87
CA GLY A 116 -9.16 -3.91 -15.03
C GLY A 116 -10.18 -3.94 -13.89
N ASP A 117 -9.96 -3.17 -12.82
CA ASP A 117 -10.85 -3.21 -11.65
C ASP A 117 -11.91 -2.13 -11.73
N ARG A 118 -13.11 -2.43 -11.24
CA ARG A 118 -14.23 -1.50 -11.13
C ARG A 118 -14.82 -1.54 -9.72
N TYR A 119 -15.04 -0.38 -9.14
CA TYR A 119 -15.53 -0.21 -7.77
C TYR A 119 -16.77 0.65 -7.74
N ARG A 120 -17.74 0.26 -6.92
CA ARG A 120 -19.03 0.94 -6.80
C ARG A 120 -19.10 1.66 -5.47
N LEU A 121 -18.67 2.92 -5.45
CA LEU A 121 -18.51 3.74 -4.24
C LEU A 121 -19.73 4.65 -4.02
N PRO A 122 -20.12 4.92 -2.76
CA PRO A 122 -21.11 5.94 -2.48
C PRO A 122 -20.59 7.32 -2.93
N ALA A 123 -21.46 8.11 -3.57
CA ALA A 123 -21.11 9.46 -4.06
C ALA A 123 -20.74 10.43 -2.93
N THR A 124 -21.19 10.15 -1.70
CA THR A 124 -20.82 10.86 -0.48
C THR A 124 -19.85 10.00 0.32
N VAL A 125 -18.56 10.22 0.11
CA VAL A 125 -17.50 9.71 0.98
C VAL A 125 -17.02 10.88 1.84
N GLY A 126 -17.81 11.22 2.87
CA GLY A 126 -17.47 12.30 3.81
C GLY A 126 -18.72 12.95 4.42
N THR A 127 -19.04 12.53 5.65
CA THR A 127 -19.97 13.10 6.66
C THR A 127 -21.48 13.16 6.30
N PRO A 128 -22.39 12.77 7.24
CA PRO A 128 -23.83 13.00 7.10
C PRO A 128 -24.22 14.49 7.08
#